data_AF-A0A1D7U9A9-F1
#
_entry.id   AF-A0A1D7U9A9-F1
#
_cell.length_a   1.000
_cell.length_b   1.000
_cell.length_c   1.000
_cell.angle_alpha   90.00
_cell.angle_beta   90.00
_cell.angle_gamma   90.00
#
_symmetry.space_group_name_H-M   'P 1'
#
loop_
_entity.id
_entity.type
_entity.pdbx_description
1 polymer ?
#
loop_
_entity_poly.entity_id
_entity_poly.type
_entity_poly.pdbx_seq_one_letter_code
_entity_poly.pdbx_strand_id
1 'polypeptide(L)' 'MPIAISVKAANDTAARIEASWEQAARFEDPPSMRSLSYPPHITLAIYDNIEPQRIISTLCRPH' A
#
# COMPACT_ATOMS: atom_id res chain seq x y z
N MET A 1 -6.93 -2.66 15.79
CA MET A 1 -6.30 -1.81 14.76
C MET A 1 -6.25 -2.64 13.50
N PRO A 2 -6.82 -2.17 12.38
CA PRO A 2 -6.88 -2.97 11.16
C PRO A 2 -5.48 -3.27 10.63
N ILE A 3 -5.30 -4.47 10.07
CA ILE A 3 -4.05 -4.93 9.46
C ILE A 3 -4.31 -5.15 7.97
N ALA A 4 -3.51 -4.51 7.12
CA ALA A 4 -3.57 -4.67 5.67
C ALA A 4 -2.42 -5.57 5.18
N ILE A 5 -2.72 -6.42 4.20
CA ILE A 5 -1.71 -7.11 3.39
C ILE A 5 -1.65 -6.39 2.04
N SER A 6 -0.48 -5.85 1.72
CA SER A 6 -0.29 -5.07 0.49
C SER A 6 0.97 -5.47 -0.25
N VAL A 7 0.91 -5.46 -1.58
CA VAL A 7 2.08 -5.58 -2.45
C VAL A 7 2.53 -4.17 -2.82
N LYS A 8 3.73 -3.81 -2.38
CA LYS A 8 4.35 -2.52 -2.67
C LYS A 8 5.16 -2.60 -3.97
N ALA A 9 5.00 -1.60 -4.84
CA ALA A 9 5.96 -1.37 -5.92
C ALA A 9 7.21 -0.67 -5.34
N ALA A 10 8.38 -1.28 -5.54
CA ALA A 10 9.67 -0.76 -5.08
C ALA A 10 10.72 -0.72 -6.21
N ASN A 11 10.28 -0.76 -7.46
CA ASN A 11 11.10 -0.72 -8.66
C ASN A 11 10.62 0.41 -9.59
N ASP A 12 11.08 0.43 -10.84
CA ASP A 12 10.72 1.46 -11.84
C ASP A 12 9.21 1.61 -12.08
N THR A 13 8.42 0.60 -11.74
CA THR A 13 6.94 0.70 -11.78
C THR A 13 6.44 1.77 -10.81
N ALA A 14 7.07 1.91 -9.64
CA ALA A 14 6.70 2.91 -8.65
C ALA A 14 6.82 4.32 -9.22
N ALA A 15 7.94 4.63 -9.89
CA ALA A 15 8.18 5.94 -10.49
C ALA A 15 7.12 6.31 -11.54
N ARG A 16 6.67 5.34 -12.35
CA ARG A 16 5.61 5.56 -13.34
C ARG A 16 4.26 5.86 -12.70
N ILE A 17 3.94 5.19 -11.59
CA ILE A 17 2.71 5.42 -10.84
C ILE A 17 2.77 6.78 -10.13
N GLU A 18 3.88 7.10 -9.48
CA GLU A 18 4.10 8.39 -8.81
C GLU A 18 3.99 9.56 -9.79
N ALA A 19 4.49 9.44 -11.01
CA ALA A 19 4.31 10.46 -12.05
C ALA A 19 2.82 10.68 -12.39
N SER A 20 2.01 9.62 -12.37
CA SER A 20 0.57 9.71 -12.59
C SER A 20 -0.13 10.36 -11.40
N TRP A 21 0.31 10.06 -10.18
CA TRP A 21 -0.18 10.70 -8.96
C TRP A 21 0.13 12.20 -8.92
N GLU A 22 1.31 12.62 -9.37
CA GLU A 22 1.67 14.04 -9.44
C GLU A 22 0.75 14.83 -10.40
N GLN A 23 0.29 14.18 -11.48
CA GLN A 23 -0.71 14.78 -12.36
C GLN A 23 -2.07 14.91 -11.67
N ALA A 24 -2.49 13.88 -10.93
CA ALA A 24 -3.75 13.86 -10.19
C ALA A 24 -3.76 14.85 -9.00
N ALA A 25 -2.61 15.04 -8.35
CA ALA A 25 -2.44 15.94 -7.21
C ALA A 25 -2.86 17.39 -7.50
N ARG A 26 -2.85 17.83 -8.77
CA ARG A 26 -3.31 19.16 -9.19
C ARG A 26 -4.80 19.40 -8.95
N PHE A 27 -5.56 18.33 -8.75
CA PHE A 27 -7.00 18.36 -8.50
C PHE A 27 -7.35 18.10 -7.02
N GLU A 28 -6.35 17.94 -6.15
CA GLU A 28 -6.50 17.65 -4.72
C GLU A 28 -6.01 18.83 -3.87
N ASP A 29 -6.64 19.06 -2.71
CA ASP A 29 -6.14 19.97 -1.67
C ASP A 29 -6.41 19.39 -0.26
N PRO A 30 -5.40 18.87 0.46
CA PRO A 30 -4.01 18.68 0.04
C PRO A 30 -3.81 17.40 -0.81
N PRO A 31 -2.69 17.28 -1.54
CA PRO A 31 -2.34 16.06 -2.28
C PRO A 31 -2.21 14.85 -1.35
N SER A 32 -3.18 13.94 -1.40
CA SER A 32 -3.36 12.84 -0.45
C SER A 32 -2.17 11.88 -0.44
N MET A 33 -1.88 11.22 -1.57
CA MET A 33 -0.83 10.19 -1.64
C MET A 33 0.56 10.74 -1.33
N ARG A 34 0.83 11.99 -1.75
CA ARG A 34 2.09 12.68 -1.45
C ARG A 34 2.19 13.06 0.03
N SER A 35 1.11 13.59 0.62
CA SER A 35 1.09 13.98 2.04
C SER A 35 1.25 12.78 2.98
N LEU A 36 0.74 11.61 2.58
CA LEU A 36 0.85 10.37 3.34
C LEU A 36 2.20 9.66 3.16
N SER A 37 3.01 10.08 2.18
CA SER A 37 4.30 9.48 1.84
C SER A 37 4.22 7.96 1.64
N TYR A 38 3.07 7.45 1.17
CA TYR A 38 2.90 6.04 0.89
C TYR A 38 3.44 5.69 -0.49
N PRO A 39 4.27 4.66 -0.60
CA PRO A 39 4.69 4.17 -1.91
C PRO A 39 3.49 3.56 -2.64
N PRO A 40 3.50 3.53 -3.98
CA PRO A 40 2.51 2.81 -4.76
C PRO A 40 2.36 1.36 -4.28
N HIS A 41 1.15 0.97 -3.94
CA HIS A 41 0.85 -0.37 -3.46
C HIS A 41 -0.57 -0.80 -3.84
N ILE A 42 -0.77 -2.10 -3.88
CA ILE A 42 -2.08 -2.73 -4.04
C ILE A 42 -2.39 -3.47 -2.74
N THR A 43 -3.47 -3.09 -2.08
CA THR A 43 -3.97 -3.81 -0.90
C THR A 43 -4.76 -5.03 -1.36
N LEU A 44 -4.35 -6.21 -0.89
CA LEU A 44 -4.98 -7.50 -1.22
C LEU A 44 -6.05 -7.89 -0.20
N ALA A 45 -5.84 -7.54 1.07
CA ALA A 45 -6.76 -7.85 2.16
C ALA A 45 -6.62 -6.84 3.30
N ILE A 46 -7.72 -6.62 4.03
CA ILE A 46 -7.77 -5.85 5.28
C ILE A 46 -8.48 -6.71 6.33
N TYR A 47 -7.89 -6.79 7.52
CA TYR A 47 -8.43 -7.55 8.64
C TYR A 47 -8.61 -6.63 9.86
N ASP A 48 -9.81 -6.58 10.44
CA ASP A 48 -10.10 -5.64 11.53
C ASP A 48 -9.59 -6.08 12.91
N ASN A 49 -9.77 -7.36 13.25
CA ASN A 49 -9.48 -7.89 14.59
C ASN A 49 -8.84 -9.27 14.51
N ILE A 50 -7.65 -9.34 13.91
CA ILE A 50 -6.83 -10.56 13.84
C ILE A 50 -5.48 -10.32 14.50
N GLU A 51 -4.99 -11.33 15.21
CA GLU A 51 -3.64 -11.33 15.76
C GLU A 51 -2.59 -11.25 14.63
N PRO A 52 -1.66 -10.27 14.63
CA PRO A 52 -0.65 -10.12 13.58
C PRO A 52 0.14 -11.41 13.33
N GLN A 53 0.46 -12.15 14.41
CA GLN A 53 1.22 -13.39 14.33
C GLN A 53 0.52 -14.48 13.51
N ARG A 54 -0.82 -14.47 13.48
CA ARG A 54 -1.61 -15.41 12.67
C ARG A 54 -1.52 -15.10 11.18
N ILE A 55 -1.44 -13.82 10.81
CA ILE A 55 -1.20 -13.42 9.42
C ILE A 55 0.21 -13.84 9.00
N ILE A 56 1.22 -13.51 9.80
CA ILE A 56 2.63 -13.80 9.51
C ILE A 56 2.85 -15.30 9.32
N SER A 57 2.32 -16.13 10.23
CA SER A 57 2.48 -17.58 10.13
C SER A 57 1.78 -18.18 8.91
N THR A 58 0.71 -17.56 8.43
CA THR A 58 0.01 -17.99 7.21
C THR A 58 0.79 -17.59 5.95
N LEU A 59 1.33 -16.37 5.91
CA LEU A 59 2.11 -15.87 4.76
C LEU A 59 3.45 -16.57 4.59
N CYS A 60 4.11 -16.94 5.69
CA CYS A 60 5.42 -17.61 5.65
C CYS A 60 5.32 -19.14 5.51
N ARG A 61 4.12 -19.70 5.35
CA ARG A 61 3.94 -21.14 5.24
C ARG A 61 4.42 -21.62 3.86
N PRO A 62 5.32 -22.61 3.79
CA PRO A 62 5.73 -23.19 2.52
C PRO A 62 4.52 -23.85 1.84
N HIS A 63 4.39 -23.62 0.53
CA HIS A 63 3.39 -24.25 -0.34
C HIS A 63 3.79 -25.67 -0.70
#